data_AF-A0A101DGK3-F1
#
_entry.id   AF-A0A101DGK3-F1
#
_cell.length_a   1.000
_cell.length_b   1.000
_cell.length_c   1.000
_cell.angle_alpha   90.00
_cell.angle_beta   90.00
_cell.angle_gamma   90.00
#
_symmetry.space_group_name_H-M   'P 1'
#
loop_
_entity.id
_entity.type
_entity.pdbx_description
1 polymer ?
#
loop_
_entity_poly.entity_id
_entity_poly.type
_entity_poly.pdbx_seq_one_letter_code
_entity_poly.pdbx_strand_id
1 'polypeptide(L)'
;MHPAILWRPVKNLDIQCEACSHFCYLKEGEKGKCGVRINQKGRLYTLVKDKIAALNLDPVEKKPLFHFLPGSKTLSLATMGCNFACIFCQNHSLSQPPKKDGTILGENISADSILQLAKEEGALSVSYTYSEPTIFIELVLEVSRKAQVEGIKNILVTNGYQSPKALEELGPYIQAANVDLKSFAECFYREYCQASLKTVLNNLEHMKKLGWWLEITTLVITELNDSPQELKNIARYIQNYLGKETPWHISRYHPSYKLNNPPTPLSTLEKAYEIGKEVGLDYVYLGNVPGHMSESTYCPACGKVVIARRGFTLLEINLKEGKCAFCDYKIAGDFSNLN
;
A
#
# COMPACT_ATOMS: atom_id res chain seq x y z
N MET A 1 -17.70 11.08 15.08
CA MET A 1 -18.01 11.66 13.75
C MET A 1 -17.31 13.00 13.68
N HIS A 2 -16.54 13.24 12.62
CA HIS A 2 -15.68 14.42 12.48
C HIS A 2 -15.87 15.07 11.11
N PRO A 3 -15.72 16.40 10.97
CA PRO A 3 -15.74 17.03 9.66
C PRO A 3 -14.70 16.39 8.72
N ALA A 4 -15.12 16.04 7.51
CA ALA A 4 -14.22 15.50 6.50
C ALA A 4 -13.66 16.63 5.63
N ILE A 5 -12.50 16.36 5.04
CA ILE A 5 -11.88 17.19 4.00
C ILE A 5 -12.10 16.60 2.61
N LEU A 6 -11.66 17.33 1.59
CA LEU A 6 -11.69 16.93 0.18
C LEU A 6 -13.12 16.63 -0.29
N TRP A 7 -13.94 17.67 -0.32
CA TRP A 7 -15.29 17.64 -0.88
C TRP A 7 -15.70 19.05 -1.29
N ARG A 8 -16.77 19.13 -2.08
CA ARG A 8 -17.41 20.41 -2.42
C ARG A 8 -18.93 20.30 -2.33
N PRO A 9 -19.63 21.38 -1.94
CA PRO A 9 -21.08 21.43 -2.04
C PRO A 9 -21.51 21.39 -3.51
N VAL A 10 -22.70 20.85 -3.77
CA VAL A 10 -23.29 20.85 -5.12
C VAL A 10 -24.61 21.62 -5.13
N LYS A 11 -25.76 20.97 -4.87
CA LYS A 11 -27.10 21.60 -4.82
C LYS A 11 -27.99 20.86 -3.82
N ASN A 12 -28.99 21.51 -3.25
CA ASN A 12 -29.99 20.88 -2.38
C ASN A 12 -29.40 20.06 -1.20
N LEU A 13 -28.34 20.56 -0.57
CA LEU A 13 -27.54 19.85 0.46
C LEU A 13 -26.77 18.62 -0.06
N ASP A 14 -26.77 18.34 -1.35
CA ASP A 14 -25.91 17.30 -1.93
C ASP A 14 -24.46 17.77 -1.95
N ILE A 15 -23.55 16.80 -1.83
CA ILE A 15 -22.11 17.04 -1.88
C ILE A 15 -21.43 16.12 -2.88
N GLN A 16 -20.24 16.54 -3.31
CA GLN A 16 -19.32 15.74 -4.09
C GLN A 16 -18.11 15.42 -3.20
N CYS A 17 -17.95 14.16 -2.82
CA CYS A 17 -16.74 13.70 -2.13
C CYS A 17 -15.60 13.60 -3.14
N GLU A 18 -14.42 14.09 -2.78
CA GLU A 18 -13.23 14.19 -3.64
C GLU A 18 -11.99 13.57 -2.98
N ALA A 19 -12.13 12.77 -1.91
CA ALA A 19 -10.98 12.13 -1.27
C ALA A 19 -10.35 11.00 -2.08
N CYS A 20 -11.15 10.27 -2.87
CA CYS A 20 -10.66 9.20 -3.74
C CYS A 20 -11.24 9.33 -5.14
N SER A 21 -10.65 8.63 -6.09
CA SER A 21 -11.02 8.69 -7.51
C SER A 21 -12.35 8.03 -7.87
N HIS A 22 -13.18 7.67 -6.88
CA HIS A 22 -14.59 7.36 -7.13
C HIS A 22 -15.46 8.59 -7.29
N PHE A 23 -15.03 9.73 -6.74
CA PHE A 23 -15.81 10.97 -6.73
C PHE A 23 -17.28 10.70 -6.42
N CYS A 24 -17.58 10.19 -5.22
CA CYS A 24 -18.97 9.88 -4.84
C CYS A 24 -19.82 11.16 -4.74
N TYR A 25 -20.88 11.23 -5.52
CA TYR A 25 -21.98 12.17 -5.32
C TYR A 25 -22.89 11.64 -4.21
N LEU A 26 -23.08 12.41 -3.14
CA LEU A 26 -23.84 11.99 -1.96
C LEU A 26 -24.98 12.97 -1.68
N LYS A 27 -26.21 12.46 -1.70
CA LYS A 27 -27.37 13.18 -1.19
C LYS A 27 -27.35 13.26 0.33
N GLU A 28 -28.18 14.13 0.89
CA GLU A 28 -28.36 14.21 2.34
C GLU A 28 -28.64 12.82 2.95
N GLY A 29 -27.84 12.42 3.95
CA GLY A 29 -27.94 11.12 4.63
C GLY A 29 -27.22 9.96 3.94
N GLU A 30 -26.74 10.12 2.70
CA GLU A 30 -26.05 9.04 1.98
C GLU A 30 -24.59 8.88 2.42
N LYS A 31 -24.11 7.63 2.32
CA LYS A 31 -22.72 7.24 2.56
C LYS A 31 -21.99 6.99 1.25
N GLY A 32 -20.70 7.34 1.21
CA GLY A 32 -19.80 6.99 0.12
C GLY A 32 -19.59 5.49 -0.02
N LYS A 33 -19.02 5.08 -1.16
CA LYS A 33 -18.66 3.68 -1.45
C LYS A 33 -17.79 3.03 -0.37
N CYS A 34 -17.09 3.82 0.45
CA CYS A 34 -16.28 3.32 1.55
C CYS A 34 -17.07 2.95 2.82
N GLY A 35 -18.33 3.36 2.93
CA GLY A 35 -19.19 3.11 4.09
C GLY A 35 -18.93 4.02 5.31
N VAL A 36 -17.91 4.88 5.24
CA VAL A 36 -17.44 5.66 6.40
C VAL A 36 -17.42 7.17 6.21
N ARG A 37 -17.77 7.66 5.02
CA ARG A 37 -17.95 9.08 4.73
C ARG A 37 -19.43 9.33 4.45
N ILE A 38 -20.05 10.24 5.20
CA ILE A 38 -21.49 10.50 5.16
C ILE A 38 -21.76 11.98 4.92
N ASN A 39 -22.73 12.28 4.06
CA ASN A 39 -23.26 13.63 3.95
C ASN A 39 -24.33 13.87 5.01
N GLN A 40 -24.14 14.90 5.84
CA GLN A 40 -25.10 15.28 6.86
C GLN A 40 -25.24 16.81 6.90
N LYS A 41 -26.47 17.28 6.72
CA LYS A 41 -26.88 18.68 6.59
C LYS A 41 -26.03 19.45 5.57
N GLY A 42 -25.76 18.85 4.42
CA GLY A 42 -24.95 19.45 3.35
C GLY A 42 -23.46 19.61 3.66
N ARG A 43 -22.94 18.79 4.58
CA ARG A 43 -21.52 18.72 4.92
C ARG A 43 -21.04 17.28 4.96
N LEU A 44 -19.82 17.04 4.48
CA LEU A 44 -19.23 15.71 4.55
C LEU A 44 -18.58 15.48 5.92
N TYR A 45 -18.89 14.33 6.52
CA TYR A 45 -18.28 13.85 7.75
C TYR A 45 -17.61 12.50 7.54
N THR A 46 -16.55 12.25 8.30
CA THR A 46 -15.93 10.92 8.44
C THR A 46 -16.34 10.31 9.77
N LEU A 47 -16.63 9.00 9.73
CA LEU A 47 -17.03 8.22 10.90
C LEU A 47 -15.84 7.57 11.60
N VAL A 48 -14.63 7.69 11.05
CA VAL A 48 -13.49 6.86 11.44
C VAL A 48 -12.21 7.61 11.79
N LYS A 49 -12.19 8.95 11.77
CA LYS A 49 -10.97 9.76 12.01
C LYS A 49 -10.16 9.30 13.23
N ASP A 50 -10.83 9.02 14.34
CA ASP A 50 -10.22 8.63 15.61
C ASP A 50 -10.48 7.16 15.97
N LYS A 51 -11.12 6.38 15.10
CA LYS A 51 -11.51 4.98 15.36
C LYS A 51 -10.51 4.00 14.78
N ILE A 52 -9.46 3.72 15.55
CA ILE A 52 -8.43 2.78 15.15
C ILE A 52 -8.93 1.35 15.38
N ALA A 53 -9.07 0.60 14.29
CA ALA A 53 -9.59 -0.76 14.30
C ALA A 53 -8.49 -1.82 14.30
N ALA A 54 -7.26 -1.44 13.93
CA ALA A 54 -6.07 -2.26 14.04
C ALA A 54 -4.86 -1.36 14.29
N LEU A 55 -4.02 -1.76 15.24
CA LEU A 55 -2.77 -1.08 15.60
C LEU A 55 -1.74 -2.15 15.98
N ASN A 56 -0.65 -2.23 15.23
CA ASN A 56 0.39 -3.23 15.48
C ASN A 56 1.77 -2.65 15.21
N LEU A 57 2.76 -3.06 15.99
CA LEU A 57 4.17 -2.86 15.66
C LEU A 57 4.60 -4.00 14.74
N ASP A 58 4.89 -3.68 13.48
CA ASP A 58 5.28 -4.65 12.45
C ASP A 58 6.70 -4.36 11.95
N PRO A 59 7.44 -5.36 11.44
CA PRO A 59 8.62 -5.10 10.62
C PRO A 59 8.22 -4.41 9.31
N VAL A 60 9.06 -3.51 8.79
CA VAL A 60 8.76 -2.76 7.56
C VAL A 60 8.60 -3.69 6.34
N GLU A 61 9.29 -4.84 6.34
CA GLU A 61 9.18 -5.88 5.31
C GLU A 61 7.76 -6.45 5.19
N LYS A 62 6.96 -6.40 6.25
CA LYS A 62 5.55 -6.82 6.21
C LYS A 62 4.65 -5.81 5.47
N LYS A 63 5.15 -4.60 5.18
CA LYS A 63 4.50 -3.57 4.34
C LYS A 63 4.99 -3.62 2.88
N PRO A 64 5.35 -4.83 2.41
CA PRO A 64 6.31 -5.10 1.34
C PRO A 64 7.20 -3.93 0.93
N LEU A 65 8.01 -3.44 1.88
CA LEU A 65 9.01 -2.41 1.65
C LEU A 65 10.39 -3.00 2.01
N PHE A 66 11.09 -3.55 1.01
CA PHE A 66 12.39 -4.20 1.21
C PHE A 66 13.56 -3.23 1.00
N HIS A 67 13.27 -2.08 0.37
CA HIS A 67 14.24 -1.05 0.00
C HIS A 67 13.92 0.29 0.68
N PHE A 68 13.12 0.28 1.75
CA PHE A 68 12.84 1.45 2.56
C PHE A 68 12.94 1.12 4.05
N LEU A 69 14.02 1.61 4.67
CA LEU A 69 14.37 1.36 6.06
C LEU A 69 14.37 -0.13 6.48
N PRO A 70 14.95 -1.05 5.68
CA PRO A 70 14.87 -2.49 5.95
C PRO A 70 15.39 -2.86 7.35
N GLY A 71 14.76 -3.85 7.98
CA GLY A 71 15.05 -4.31 9.34
C GLY A 71 14.51 -3.41 10.44
N SER A 72 13.94 -2.25 10.10
CA SER A 72 13.29 -1.36 11.07
C SER A 72 11.86 -1.80 11.39
N LYS A 73 11.32 -1.24 12.48
CA LYS A 73 9.92 -1.41 12.86
C LYS A 73 9.09 -0.22 12.38
N THR A 74 7.82 -0.50 12.09
CA THR A 74 6.81 0.48 11.73
C THR A 74 5.54 0.30 12.55
N LEU A 75 4.99 1.38 13.10
CA LEU A 75 3.69 1.35 13.76
C LEU A 75 2.60 1.35 12.68
N SER A 76 2.00 0.18 12.46
CA SER A 76 0.96 -0.05 11.45
C SER A 76 -0.43 0.20 12.00
N LEU A 77 -1.23 1.02 11.32
CA LEU A 77 -2.59 1.35 11.74
C LEU A 77 -3.61 1.31 10.61
N ALA A 78 -4.86 1.05 10.98
CA ALA A 78 -6.00 1.10 10.08
C ALA A 78 -7.29 1.49 10.80
N THR A 79 -8.22 2.06 10.03
CA THR A 79 -9.62 2.17 10.42
C THR A 79 -10.47 1.17 9.62
N MET A 80 -11.73 0.98 9.99
CA MET A 80 -12.67 0.19 9.18
C MET A 80 -13.07 0.93 7.90
N GLY A 81 -13.40 0.15 6.86
CA GLY A 81 -13.84 0.63 5.55
C GLY A 81 -12.74 0.58 4.49
N CYS A 82 -13.11 0.63 3.22
CA CYS A 82 -12.17 0.67 2.09
C CYS A 82 -12.88 1.27 0.89
N ASN A 83 -12.22 1.98 -0.01
CA ASN A 83 -12.90 2.48 -1.21
C ASN A 83 -13.15 1.36 -2.25
N PHE A 84 -12.38 0.26 -2.24
CA PHE A 84 -12.58 -0.91 -3.11
C PHE A 84 -13.54 -1.96 -2.52
N ALA A 85 -14.03 -2.87 -3.36
CA ALA A 85 -14.90 -3.99 -2.99
C ALA A 85 -14.30 -5.35 -3.36
N CYS A 86 -12.97 -5.50 -3.24
CA CYS A 86 -12.22 -6.70 -3.59
C CYS A 86 -12.86 -7.98 -3.02
N ILE A 87 -13.32 -8.89 -3.88
CA ILE A 87 -13.96 -10.14 -3.44
C ILE A 87 -12.97 -11.19 -2.88
N PHE A 88 -11.67 -10.93 -3.04
CA PHE A 88 -10.54 -11.73 -2.53
C PHE A 88 -9.82 -11.07 -1.34
N CYS A 89 -10.41 -10.03 -0.71
CA CYS A 89 -9.74 -9.24 0.31
C CYS A 89 -9.35 -10.06 1.55
N GLN A 90 -8.04 -10.14 1.83
CA GLN A 90 -7.50 -10.79 3.03
C GLN A 90 -7.86 -10.03 4.32
N ASN A 91 -8.12 -8.72 4.24
CA ASN A 91 -8.56 -7.87 5.35
C ASN A 91 -10.07 -7.54 5.25
N HIS A 92 -10.89 -8.47 4.77
CA HIS A 92 -12.33 -8.23 4.57
C HIS A 92 -13.08 -7.90 5.87
N SER A 93 -12.61 -8.39 7.02
CA SER A 93 -13.15 -8.06 8.35
C SER A 93 -13.05 -6.57 8.69
N LEU A 94 -12.04 -5.86 8.17
CA LEU A 94 -11.88 -4.41 8.32
C LEU A 94 -12.58 -3.65 7.19
N SER A 95 -12.43 -4.11 5.95
CA SER A 95 -12.80 -3.31 4.77
C SER A 95 -14.30 -3.36 4.40
N GLN A 96 -15.00 -4.45 4.74
CA GLN A 96 -16.36 -4.72 4.23
C GLN A 96 -17.50 -4.32 5.17
N PRO A 97 -17.43 -4.51 6.51
CA PRO A 97 -18.59 -4.28 7.38
C PRO A 97 -19.23 -2.89 7.26
N PRO A 98 -18.48 -1.77 7.20
CA PRO A 98 -19.10 -0.44 7.11
C PRO A 98 -20.01 -0.24 5.90
N LYS A 99 -19.78 -0.99 4.82
CA LYS A 99 -20.60 -0.97 3.60
C LYS A 99 -21.79 -1.91 3.64
N LYS A 100 -21.66 -3.03 4.37
CA LYS A 100 -22.64 -4.13 4.38
C LYS A 100 -23.74 -3.91 5.40
N ASP A 101 -23.33 -3.64 6.64
CA ASP A 101 -24.23 -3.51 7.80
C ASP A 101 -24.02 -2.20 8.56
N GLY A 102 -23.03 -1.40 8.15
CA GLY A 102 -22.73 -0.11 8.77
C GLY A 102 -21.88 -0.21 10.05
N THR A 103 -21.40 -1.41 10.40
CA THR A 103 -20.57 -1.64 11.59
C THR A 103 -19.25 -0.88 11.49
N ILE A 104 -18.95 -0.10 12.52
CA ILE A 104 -17.67 0.61 12.70
C ILE A 104 -17.20 0.36 14.12
N LEU A 105 -16.14 -0.44 14.24
CA LEU A 105 -15.44 -0.79 15.46
C LEU A 105 -14.09 -0.07 15.50
N GLY A 106 -13.52 0.02 16.70
CA GLY A 106 -12.21 0.60 16.94
C GLY A 106 -12.19 1.46 18.20
N GLU A 107 -10.98 1.67 18.68
CA GLU A 107 -10.71 2.47 19.87
C GLU A 107 -10.44 3.92 19.48
N ASN A 108 -10.82 4.84 20.37
CA ASN A 108 -10.51 6.25 20.20
C ASN A 108 -9.04 6.49 20.53
N ILE A 109 -8.20 6.64 19.51
CA ILE A 109 -6.77 6.90 19.69
C ILE A 109 -6.43 8.20 18.97
N SER A 110 -5.79 9.13 19.70
CA SER A 110 -5.36 10.41 19.15
C SER A 110 -4.09 10.27 18.31
N ALA A 111 -3.83 11.22 17.42
CA ALA A 111 -2.58 11.28 16.67
C ALA A 111 -1.35 11.40 17.59
N ASP A 112 -1.48 12.11 18.71
CA ASP A 112 -0.40 12.23 19.71
C ASP A 112 -0.10 10.89 20.38
N SER A 113 -1.13 10.13 20.75
CA SER A 113 -0.99 8.79 21.31
C SER A 113 -0.34 7.82 20.33
N ILE A 114 -0.69 7.90 19.04
CA ILE A 114 -0.08 7.08 17.97
C ILE A 114 1.42 7.37 17.89
N LEU A 115 1.82 8.64 17.89
CA LEU A 115 3.23 9.02 17.79
C LEU A 115 4.02 8.74 19.06
N GLN A 116 3.40 8.93 20.21
CA GLN A 116 3.99 8.56 21.49
C GLN A 116 4.30 7.06 21.52
N LEU A 117 3.33 6.23 21.12
CA LEU A 117 3.53 4.78 21.02
C LEU A 117 4.62 4.43 19.99
N ALA A 118 4.64 5.07 18.82
CA ALA A 118 5.67 4.83 17.82
C ALA A 118 7.08 5.11 18.38
N LYS A 119 7.24 6.18 19.16
CA LYS A 119 8.51 6.53 19.82
C LYS A 119 8.89 5.53 20.91
N GLU A 120 7.95 5.18 21.78
CA GLU A 120 8.16 4.22 22.88
C GLU A 120 8.59 2.84 22.36
N GLU A 121 8.03 2.42 21.23
CA GLU A 121 8.34 1.15 20.58
C GLU A 121 9.59 1.19 19.66
N GLY A 122 10.21 2.37 19.51
CA GLY A 122 11.37 2.58 18.65
C GLY A 122 11.07 2.38 17.15
N ALA A 123 9.84 2.65 16.71
CA ALA A 123 9.47 2.59 15.31
C ALA A 123 10.08 3.76 14.53
N LEU A 124 10.75 3.47 13.42
CA LEU A 124 11.32 4.50 12.54
C LEU A 124 10.27 5.10 11.59
N SER A 125 9.10 4.47 11.52
CA SER A 125 8.00 4.91 10.67
C SER A 125 6.61 4.58 11.23
N VAL A 126 5.60 5.25 10.68
CA VAL A 126 4.19 4.90 10.80
C VAL A 126 3.68 4.43 9.44
N SER A 127 2.97 3.30 9.42
CA SER A 127 2.36 2.75 8.20
C SER A 127 0.84 2.79 8.27
N TYR A 128 0.24 3.48 7.31
CA TYR A 128 -1.21 3.46 7.11
C TYR A 128 -1.54 2.29 6.16
N THR A 129 -2.25 1.26 6.66
CA THR A 129 -2.32 -0.05 5.99
C THR A 129 -3.60 -0.82 6.34
N TYR A 130 -3.61 -2.14 6.10
CA TYR A 130 -4.67 -3.16 6.28
C TYR A 130 -5.98 -2.92 5.51
N SER A 131 -6.54 -1.72 5.56
CA SER A 131 -7.75 -1.33 4.84
C SER A 131 -7.41 -0.45 3.62
N GLU A 132 -7.78 0.83 3.62
CA GLU A 132 -7.32 1.79 2.60
C GLU A 132 -7.11 3.18 3.22
N PRO A 133 -5.88 3.69 3.32
CA PRO A 133 -5.57 4.97 3.97
C PRO A 133 -6.35 6.19 3.47
N THR A 134 -6.70 6.22 2.18
CA THR A 134 -7.42 7.35 1.58
C THR A 134 -8.77 7.62 2.25
N ILE A 135 -9.44 6.59 2.80
CA ILE A 135 -10.76 6.77 3.40
C ILE A 135 -10.70 7.47 4.77
N PHE A 136 -9.56 7.43 5.44
CA PHE A 136 -9.28 8.09 6.73
C PHE A 136 -8.16 9.14 6.62
N ILE A 137 -8.04 9.79 5.45
CA ILE A 137 -6.99 10.77 5.14
C ILE A 137 -6.82 11.89 6.18
N GLU A 138 -7.89 12.27 6.88
CA GLU A 138 -7.84 13.25 7.96
C GLU A 138 -6.86 12.83 9.07
N LEU A 139 -6.90 11.55 9.46
CA LEU A 139 -5.97 10.98 10.43
C LEU A 139 -4.57 10.83 9.84
N VAL A 140 -4.47 10.39 8.58
CA VAL A 140 -3.19 10.25 7.88
C VAL A 140 -2.44 11.58 7.87
N LEU A 141 -3.10 12.68 7.52
CA LEU A 141 -2.49 14.01 7.49
C LEU A 141 -2.12 14.50 8.90
N GLU A 142 -2.97 14.26 9.90
CA GLU A 142 -2.70 14.68 11.27
C GLU A 142 -1.49 13.98 11.86
N VAL A 143 -1.41 12.65 11.70
CA VAL A 143 -0.28 11.85 12.18
C VAL A 143 0.97 12.17 11.36
N SER A 144 0.87 12.26 10.03
CA SER A 144 2.06 12.40 9.17
C SER A 144 2.76 13.75 9.31
N ARG A 145 1.99 14.84 9.50
CA ARG A 145 2.54 16.18 9.83
C ARG A 145 3.35 16.15 11.11
N LYS A 146 2.80 15.53 12.16
CA LYS A 146 3.47 15.44 13.47
C LYS A 146 4.65 14.47 13.43
N ALA A 147 4.53 13.33 12.74
CA ALA A 147 5.61 12.36 12.56
C ALA A 147 6.87 13.00 11.94
N GLN A 148 6.68 13.86 10.93
CA GLN A 148 7.78 14.53 10.23
C GLN A 148 8.60 15.44 11.16
N VAL A 149 7.96 16.13 12.10
CA VAL A 149 8.64 16.97 13.11
C VAL A 149 9.53 16.13 14.03
N GLU A 150 9.09 14.91 14.35
CA GLU A 150 9.80 13.97 15.21
C GLU A 150 10.81 13.08 14.45
N GLY A 151 10.98 13.29 13.13
CA GLY A 151 11.88 12.49 12.30
C GLY A 151 11.37 11.08 11.96
N ILE A 152 10.12 10.75 12.30
CA ILE A 152 9.47 9.47 12.01
C ILE A 152 8.93 9.50 10.57
N LYS A 153 9.25 8.49 9.76
CA LYS A 153 8.81 8.41 8.36
C LYS A 153 7.35 7.96 8.23
N ASN A 154 6.70 8.34 7.14
CA ASN A 154 5.34 7.94 6.83
C ASN A 154 5.29 7.03 5.61
N ILE A 155 4.61 5.90 5.78
CA ILE A 155 4.44 4.85 4.77
C ILE A 155 2.97 4.69 4.41
N LEU A 156 2.68 4.63 3.12
CA LEU A 156 1.34 4.37 2.60
C LEU A 156 1.27 2.96 1.99
N VAL A 157 0.45 2.06 2.54
CA VAL A 157 0.14 0.78 1.90
C VAL A 157 -1.27 0.87 1.35
N THR A 158 -1.39 0.92 0.02
CA THR A 158 -2.63 1.40 -0.62
C THR A 158 -2.96 0.66 -1.91
N ASN A 159 -4.24 0.69 -2.29
CA ASN A 159 -4.69 0.30 -3.61
C ASN A 159 -4.47 1.37 -4.71
N GLY A 160 -3.89 2.52 -4.37
CA GLY A 160 -3.50 3.55 -5.34
C GLY A 160 -4.67 4.32 -5.93
N TYR A 161 -5.82 4.41 -5.26
CA TYR A 161 -7.05 5.04 -5.79
C TYR A 161 -7.36 6.43 -5.19
N GLN A 162 -6.35 7.13 -4.70
CA GLN A 162 -6.41 8.53 -4.27
C GLN A 162 -6.96 9.43 -5.40
N SER A 163 -7.60 10.54 -5.04
CA SER A 163 -7.85 11.61 -6.01
C SER A 163 -6.58 12.46 -6.22
N PRO A 164 -6.51 13.28 -7.28
CA PRO A 164 -5.41 14.23 -7.45
C PRO A 164 -5.22 15.15 -6.23
N LYS A 165 -6.32 15.69 -5.66
CA LYS A 165 -6.26 16.52 -4.45
C LYS A 165 -5.75 15.76 -3.22
N ALA A 166 -6.11 14.48 -3.08
CA ALA A 166 -5.59 13.67 -1.98
C ALA A 166 -4.09 13.43 -2.12
N LEU A 167 -3.59 13.20 -3.34
CA LEU A 167 -2.15 13.07 -3.60
C LEU A 167 -1.41 14.38 -3.31
N GLU A 168 -1.97 15.53 -3.70
CA GLU A 168 -1.41 16.85 -3.40
C GLU A 168 -1.30 17.10 -1.88
N GLU A 169 -2.36 16.81 -1.11
CA GLU A 169 -2.35 16.96 0.35
C GLU A 169 -1.35 16.02 1.03
N LEU A 170 -1.23 14.78 0.55
CA LEU A 170 -0.30 13.78 1.10
C LEU A 170 1.16 14.01 0.68
N GLY A 171 1.37 14.64 -0.47
CA GLY A 171 2.66 14.79 -1.15
C GLY A 171 3.82 15.16 -0.23
N PRO A 172 3.71 16.23 0.59
CA PRO A 172 4.80 16.69 1.46
C PRO A 172 5.16 15.74 2.61
N TYR A 173 4.28 14.80 2.96
CA TYR A 173 4.35 14.08 4.22
C TYR A 173 4.67 12.60 4.09
N ILE A 174 4.42 11.97 2.94
CA ILE A 174 4.69 10.55 2.68
C ILE A 174 6.08 10.37 2.07
N GLN A 175 6.84 9.38 2.56
CA GLN A 175 8.18 9.08 2.04
C GLN A 175 8.22 7.80 1.21
N ALA A 176 7.38 6.82 1.53
CA ALA A 176 7.29 5.60 0.77
C ALA A 176 5.86 5.11 0.63
N ALA A 177 5.58 4.43 -0.47
CA ALA A 177 4.33 3.72 -0.65
C ALA A 177 4.57 2.31 -1.22
N ASN A 178 3.85 1.35 -0.65
CA ASN A 178 3.62 0.08 -1.32
C ASN A 178 2.24 0.13 -1.97
N VAL A 179 2.19 -0.04 -3.28
CA VAL A 179 0.95 0.08 -4.05
C VAL A 179 0.57 -1.26 -4.66
N ASP A 180 -0.66 -1.68 -4.39
CA ASP A 180 -1.20 -2.91 -4.95
C ASP A 180 -1.61 -2.73 -6.43
N LEU A 181 -0.74 -3.16 -7.35
CA LEU A 181 -1.09 -3.36 -8.76
C LEU A 181 -1.66 -4.77 -8.92
N LYS A 182 -2.97 -4.91 -8.68
CA LYS A 182 -3.65 -6.20 -8.49
C LYS A 182 -3.81 -7.03 -9.76
N SER A 183 -3.73 -6.42 -10.93
CA SER A 183 -3.88 -7.06 -12.25
C SER A 183 -3.44 -6.06 -13.32
N PHE A 184 -3.20 -6.51 -14.55
CA PHE A 184 -3.03 -5.62 -15.71
C PHE A 184 -4.21 -5.68 -16.69
N ALA A 185 -5.38 -6.11 -16.21
CA ALA A 185 -6.62 -6.17 -16.97
C ALA A 185 -7.70 -5.25 -16.37
N GLU A 186 -8.25 -4.33 -17.16
CA GLU A 186 -9.32 -3.43 -16.70
C GLU A 186 -10.58 -4.20 -16.27
N CYS A 187 -10.89 -5.33 -16.93
CA CYS A 187 -12.01 -6.20 -16.52
C CYS A 187 -11.83 -6.73 -15.09
N PHE A 188 -10.60 -7.09 -14.70
CA PHE A 188 -10.33 -7.58 -13.35
C PHE A 188 -10.69 -6.52 -12.29
N TYR A 189 -10.30 -5.26 -12.53
CA TYR A 189 -10.62 -4.17 -11.60
C TYR A 189 -12.11 -3.90 -11.53
N ARG A 190 -12.81 -3.92 -12.66
CA ARG A 190 -14.26 -3.70 -12.69
C ARG A 190 -15.02 -4.82 -11.97
N GLU A 191 -14.68 -6.07 -12.27
CA GLU A 191 -15.42 -7.26 -11.80
C GLU A 191 -15.06 -7.63 -10.36
N TYR A 192 -13.77 -7.70 -10.04
CA TYR A 192 -13.33 -8.19 -8.74
C TYR A 192 -13.13 -7.09 -7.70
N CYS A 193 -12.86 -5.84 -8.12
CA CYS A 193 -12.53 -4.73 -7.21
C CYS A 193 -13.55 -3.58 -7.19
N GLN A 194 -14.43 -3.48 -8.19
CA GLN A 194 -15.30 -2.32 -8.47
C GLN A 194 -14.54 -1.00 -8.65
N ALA A 195 -13.40 -1.07 -9.34
CA ALA A 195 -12.47 0.03 -9.56
C ALA A 195 -11.98 0.09 -11.02
N SER A 196 -10.98 0.92 -11.30
CA SER A 196 -10.35 1.06 -12.62
C SER A 196 -8.83 0.90 -12.53
N LEU A 197 -8.25 0.10 -13.44
CA LEU A 197 -6.79 -0.06 -13.55
C LEU A 197 -6.15 1.26 -13.98
N LYS A 198 -6.73 1.93 -14.99
CA LYS A 198 -6.21 3.19 -15.52
C LYS A 198 -5.94 4.23 -14.43
N THR A 199 -6.84 4.35 -13.47
CA THR A 199 -6.67 5.27 -12.33
C THR A 199 -5.48 4.89 -11.46
N VAL A 200 -5.28 3.59 -11.17
CA VAL A 200 -4.15 3.11 -10.37
C VAL A 200 -2.83 3.40 -11.08
N LEU A 201 -2.75 3.15 -12.39
CA LEU A 201 -1.54 3.44 -13.20
C LEU A 201 -1.22 4.95 -13.19
N ASN A 202 -2.21 5.81 -13.42
CA ASN A 202 -2.02 7.25 -13.37
C ASN A 202 -1.50 7.73 -12.00
N ASN A 203 -2.01 7.15 -10.92
CA ASN A 203 -1.59 7.50 -9.57
C ASN A 203 -0.19 7.00 -9.24
N LEU A 204 0.20 5.81 -9.70
CA LEU A 204 1.58 5.32 -9.57
C LEU A 204 2.60 6.30 -10.18
N GLU A 205 2.33 6.75 -11.40
CA GLU A 205 3.17 7.76 -12.07
C GLU A 205 3.17 9.10 -11.34
N HIS A 206 2.02 9.51 -10.78
CA HIS A 206 1.94 10.74 -9.98
C HIS A 206 2.74 10.62 -8.67
N MET A 207 2.62 9.50 -7.94
CA MET A 207 3.41 9.24 -6.73
C MET A 207 4.92 9.25 -7.03
N LYS A 208 5.34 8.72 -8.19
CA LYS A 208 6.75 8.81 -8.62
C LYS A 208 7.17 10.26 -8.88
N LYS A 209 6.31 11.09 -9.49
CA LYS A 209 6.55 12.53 -9.68
C LYS A 209 6.63 13.32 -8.36
N LEU A 210 5.92 12.87 -7.33
CA LEU A 210 6.02 13.42 -5.97
C LEU A 210 7.32 13.02 -5.25
N GLY A 211 8.12 12.13 -5.83
CA GLY A 211 9.41 11.69 -5.27
C GLY A 211 9.27 10.64 -4.17
N TRP A 212 8.12 9.99 -4.04
CA TRP A 212 7.94 8.90 -3.08
C TRP A 212 8.75 7.67 -3.50
N TRP A 213 9.33 6.97 -2.53
CA TRP A 213 9.85 5.62 -2.79
C TRP A 213 8.68 4.68 -3.05
N LEU A 214 8.72 3.96 -4.17
CA LEU A 214 7.63 3.06 -4.57
C LEU A 214 8.13 1.62 -4.60
N GLU A 215 7.31 0.73 -4.03
CA GLU A 215 7.37 -0.71 -4.27
C GLU A 215 5.99 -1.20 -4.68
N ILE A 216 5.93 -2.16 -5.60
CA ILE A 216 4.68 -2.61 -6.20
C ILE A 216 4.38 -4.02 -5.71
N THR A 217 3.15 -4.25 -5.27
CA THR A 217 2.70 -5.59 -4.88
C THR A 217 1.62 -6.09 -5.84
N THR A 218 1.76 -7.34 -6.27
CA THR A 218 0.71 -8.07 -7.00
C THR A 218 0.41 -9.36 -6.25
N LEU A 219 -0.80 -9.50 -5.73
CA LEU A 219 -1.33 -10.78 -5.25
C LEU A 219 -1.71 -11.62 -6.46
N VAL A 220 -0.96 -12.68 -6.74
CA VAL A 220 -1.24 -13.59 -7.86
C VAL A 220 -2.29 -14.59 -7.39
N ILE A 221 -3.42 -14.63 -8.08
CA ILE A 221 -4.61 -15.43 -7.82
C ILE A 221 -4.79 -16.41 -8.98
N THR A 222 -4.83 -17.68 -8.64
CA THR A 222 -4.96 -18.80 -9.58
C THR A 222 -6.19 -18.62 -10.48
N GLU A 223 -6.01 -18.77 -11.79
CA GLU A 223 -7.03 -18.65 -12.85
C GLU A 223 -7.57 -17.23 -13.11
N LEU A 224 -7.09 -16.20 -12.41
CA LEU A 224 -7.61 -14.83 -12.58
C LEU A 224 -6.59 -13.85 -13.14
N ASN A 225 -5.40 -13.77 -12.55
CA ASN A 225 -4.34 -12.84 -12.95
C ASN A 225 -2.95 -13.50 -13.00
N ASP A 226 -2.91 -14.82 -13.11
CA ASP A 226 -1.70 -15.64 -13.07
C ASP A 226 -1.19 -16.05 -14.45
N SER A 227 -1.77 -15.51 -15.52
CA SER A 227 -1.29 -15.79 -16.88
C SER A 227 0.10 -15.16 -17.12
N PRO A 228 1.02 -15.85 -17.82
CA PRO A 228 2.34 -15.31 -18.14
C PRO A 228 2.29 -13.97 -18.87
N GLN A 229 1.32 -13.77 -19.77
CA GLN A 229 1.18 -12.54 -20.52
C GLN A 229 0.78 -11.37 -19.62
N GLU A 230 -0.11 -11.59 -18.67
CA GLU A 230 -0.54 -10.56 -17.72
C GLU A 230 0.61 -10.16 -16.80
N LEU A 231 1.31 -11.13 -16.21
CA LEU A 231 2.49 -10.90 -15.37
C LEU A 231 3.58 -10.14 -16.12
N LYS A 232 3.81 -10.48 -17.39
CA LYS A 232 4.76 -9.77 -18.27
C LYS A 232 4.32 -8.33 -18.52
N ASN A 233 3.02 -8.06 -18.63
CA ASN A 233 2.52 -6.70 -18.81
C ASN A 233 2.72 -5.85 -17.54
N ILE A 234 2.51 -6.43 -16.35
CA ILE A 234 2.83 -5.78 -15.06
C ILE A 234 4.32 -5.43 -15.02
N ALA A 235 5.20 -6.42 -15.23
CA ALA A 235 6.64 -6.21 -15.18
C ALA A 235 7.12 -5.15 -16.18
N ARG A 236 6.62 -5.17 -17.42
CA ARG A 236 6.93 -4.17 -18.45
C ARG A 236 6.44 -2.78 -18.06
N TYR A 237 5.26 -2.67 -17.47
CA TYR A 237 4.77 -1.38 -17.00
C TYR A 237 5.69 -0.81 -15.91
N ILE A 238 6.04 -1.62 -14.92
CA ILE A 238 6.97 -1.22 -13.84
C ILE A 238 8.29 -0.75 -14.45
N GLN A 239 8.91 -1.54 -15.32
CA GLN A 239 10.16 -1.17 -15.97
C GLN A 239 10.07 0.16 -16.74
N ASN A 240 9.04 0.30 -17.59
CA ASN A 240 8.97 1.41 -18.55
C ASN A 240 8.54 2.74 -17.90
N TYR A 241 7.64 2.69 -16.91
CA TYR A 241 7.01 3.89 -16.35
C TYR A 241 7.49 4.18 -14.93
N LEU A 242 7.83 3.14 -14.16
CA LEU A 242 8.31 3.25 -12.79
C LEU A 242 9.80 2.94 -12.66
N GLY A 243 10.51 2.61 -13.75
CA GLY A 243 11.94 2.30 -13.73
C GLY A 243 12.24 0.88 -13.25
N LYS A 244 13.31 0.29 -13.82
CA LYS A 244 13.75 -1.08 -13.51
C LYS A 244 14.18 -1.26 -12.06
N GLU A 245 14.51 -0.18 -11.37
CA GLU A 245 14.93 -0.13 -9.98
C GLU A 245 13.75 -0.27 -9.00
N THR A 246 12.50 -0.13 -9.46
CA THR A 246 11.30 -0.25 -8.62
C THR A 246 11.04 -1.72 -8.28
N PRO A 247 11.09 -2.11 -6.99
CA PRO A 247 10.81 -3.48 -6.58
C PRO A 247 9.41 -3.96 -6.94
N TRP A 248 9.32 -5.19 -7.43
CA TRP A 248 8.05 -5.89 -7.64
C TRP A 248 7.93 -7.09 -6.70
N HIS A 249 6.92 -7.05 -5.82
CA HIS A 249 6.54 -8.10 -4.89
C HIS A 249 5.40 -8.92 -5.46
N ILE A 250 5.66 -10.21 -5.67
CA ILE A 250 4.71 -11.18 -6.17
C ILE A 250 4.24 -12.01 -4.98
N SER A 251 3.05 -11.69 -4.47
CA SER A 251 2.52 -12.30 -3.25
C SER A 251 1.66 -13.52 -3.58
N ARG A 252 1.86 -14.61 -2.82
CA ARG A 252 1.07 -15.83 -2.94
C ARG A 252 -0.35 -15.64 -2.40
N TYR A 253 -1.34 -15.98 -3.22
CA TYR A 253 -2.73 -16.05 -2.80
C TYR A 253 -3.07 -17.32 -2.00
N HIS A 254 -4.02 -17.17 -1.09
CA HIS A 254 -4.77 -18.25 -0.45
C HIS A 254 -6.26 -17.89 -0.43
N PRO A 255 -7.18 -18.88 -0.44
CA PRO A 255 -8.62 -18.68 -0.30
C PRO A 255 -8.96 -17.62 0.75
N SER A 256 -9.74 -16.61 0.35
CA SER A 256 -10.14 -15.54 1.25
C SER A 256 -11.44 -14.86 0.81
N TYR A 257 -12.18 -14.39 1.81
CA TYR A 257 -13.45 -13.68 1.67
C TYR A 257 -14.52 -14.42 0.86
N LYS A 258 -14.69 -14.12 -0.43
CA LYS A 258 -15.71 -14.75 -1.30
C LYS A 258 -15.08 -15.63 -2.38
N LEU A 259 -13.75 -15.65 -2.47
CA LEU A 259 -13.04 -16.34 -3.53
C LEU A 259 -12.48 -17.66 -3.01
N ASN A 260 -12.76 -18.75 -3.74
CA ASN A 260 -12.42 -20.12 -3.34
C ASN A 260 -11.39 -20.78 -4.26
N ASN A 261 -10.79 -20.03 -5.20
CA ASN A 261 -9.71 -20.52 -6.06
C ASN A 261 -8.61 -21.13 -5.18
N PRO A 262 -7.91 -22.18 -5.65
CA PRO A 262 -6.87 -22.82 -4.85
C PRO A 262 -5.73 -21.85 -4.56
N PRO A 263 -4.97 -22.04 -3.45
CA PRO A 263 -3.76 -21.29 -3.20
C PRO A 263 -2.84 -21.33 -4.42
N THR A 264 -2.22 -20.22 -4.76
CA THR A 264 -1.39 -20.15 -5.96
C THR A 264 -0.19 -21.07 -5.83
N PRO A 265 0.07 -21.95 -6.82
CA PRO A 265 1.23 -22.84 -6.80
C PRO A 265 2.53 -22.05 -6.73
N LEU A 266 3.53 -22.57 -6.01
CA LEU A 266 4.85 -21.94 -5.95
C LEU A 266 5.47 -21.80 -7.35
N SER A 267 5.31 -22.81 -8.21
CA SER A 267 5.80 -22.79 -9.58
C SER A 267 5.20 -21.65 -10.43
N THR A 268 3.99 -21.18 -10.12
CA THR A 268 3.41 -20.00 -10.77
C THR A 268 4.12 -18.72 -10.34
N LEU A 269 4.48 -18.61 -9.06
CA LEU A 269 5.22 -17.47 -8.53
C LEU A 269 6.66 -17.46 -9.06
N GLU A 270 7.34 -18.61 -9.10
CA GLU A 270 8.68 -18.75 -9.68
C GLU A 270 8.69 -18.32 -11.15
N LYS A 271 7.68 -18.72 -11.94
CA LYS A 271 7.52 -18.23 -13.32
C LYS A 271 7.34 -16.72 -13.38
N ALA A 272 6.54 -16.14 -12.48
CA ALA A 272 6.37 -14.69 -12.41
C ALA A 272 7.67 -13.96 -12.06
N TYR A 273 8.48 -14.53 -11.17
CA TYR A 273 9.82 -14.05 -10.84
C TYR A 273 10.73 -14.05 -12.07
N GLU A 274 10.82 -15.18 -12.78
CA GLU A 274 11.61 -15.29 -14.01
C GLU A 274 11.16 -14.26 -15.07
N ILE A 275 9.84 -14.11 -15.27
CA ILE A 275 9.30 -13.09 -16.19
C ILE A 275 9.75 -11.67 -15.79
N GLY A 276 9.71 -11.33 -14.50
CA GLY A 276 10.18 -10.04 -14.02
C GLY A 276 11.67 -9.82 -14.29
N LYS A 277 12.49 -10.86 -14.09
CA LYS A 277 13.94 -10.83 -14.39
C LYS A 277 14.23 -10.75 -15.89
N GLU A 278 13.52 -11.52 -16.72
CA GLU A 278 13.64 -11.51 -18.19
C GLU A 278 13.25 -10.16 -18.80
N VAL A 279 12.22 -9.50 -18.25
CA VAL A 279 11.85 -8.15 -18.65
C VAL A 279 12.98 -7.17 -18.32
N GLY A 280 13.73 -7.41 -17.25
CA GLY A 280 14.88 -6.62 -16.84
C GLY A 280 14.64 -5.76 -15.61
N LEU A 281 13.74 -6.17 -14.71
CA LEU A 281 13.63 -5.58 -13.38
C LEU A 281 14.84 -5.96 -12.53
N ASP A 282 15.40 -4.98 -11.81
CA ASP A 282 16.55 -5.21 -10.93
C ASP A 282 16.13 -6.07 -9.73
N TYR A 283 14.94 -5.81 -9.16
CA TYR A 283 14.46 -6.46 -7.94
C TYR A 283 13.05 -7.05 -8.11
N VAL A 284 12.94 -8.36 -7.87
CA VAL A 284 11.69 -9.11 -7.90
C VAL A 284 11.66 -10.01 -6.68
N TYR A 285 10.58 -9.99 -5.91
CA TYR A 285 10.47 -10.65 -4.61
C TYR A 285 9.27 -11.59 -4.61
N LEU A 286 9.42 -12.81 -4.07
CA LEU A 286 8.28 -13.67 -3.80
C LEU A 286 7.82 -13.49 -2.35
N GLY A 287 6.58 -13.05 -2.19
CA GLY A 287 5.94 -12.86 -0.89
C GLY A 287 5.15 -14.10 -0.47
N ASN A 288 5.04 -14.32 0.85
CA ASN A 288 4.37 -15.49 1.44
C ASN A 288 4.99 -16.84 1.01
N VAL A 289 6.31 -16.86 0.78
CA VAL A 289 7.09 -18.07 0.50
C VAL A 289 8.34 -18.10 1.40
N PRO A 290 8.19 -18.39 2.70
CA PRO A 290 9.29 -18.28 3.67
C PRO A 290 10.51 -19.11 3.29
N GLY A 291 11.70 -18.50 3.30
CA GLY A 291 12.97 -19.16 3.01
C GLY A 291 13.28 -19.34 1.52
N HIS A 292 12.46 -18.76 0.63
CA HIS A 292 12.79 -18.71 -0.80
C HIS A 292 13.96 -17.74 -1.05
N MET A 293 14.84 -18.06 -2.00
CA MET A 293 16.04 -17.25 -2.27
C MET A 293 15.71 -15.81 -2.68
N SER A 294 14.58 -15.60 -3.35
CA SER A 294 14.14 -14.29 -3.79
C SER A 294 13.70 -13.37 -2.65
N GLU A 295 13.67 -13.79 -1.38
CA GLU A 295 13.46 -12.89 -0.23
C GLU A 295 14.66 -11.94 -0.02
N SER A 296 15.84 -12.34 -0.49
CA SER A 296 17.07 -11.58 -0.33
C SER A 296 17.28 -10.56 -1.45
N THR A 297 17.92 -9.44 -1.14
CA THR A 297 18.29 -8.43 -2.15
C THR A 297 19.65 -8.77 -2.74
N TYR A 298 19.71 -8.88 -4.06
CA TYR A 298 20.94 -9.13 -4.82
C TYR A 298 21.37 -7.86 -5.55
N CYS A 299 22.68 -7.61 -5.63
CA CYS A 299 23.21 -6.51 -6.42
C CYS A 299 22.96 -6.77 -7.91
N PRO A 300 22.29 -5.86 -8.65
CA PRO A 300 22.01 -6.07 -10.07
C PRO A 300 23.27 -6.03 -10.94
N ALA A 301 24.39 -5.48 -10.45
CA ALA A 301 25.64 -5.42 -11.20
C ALA A 301 26.53 -6.65 -11.04
N CYS A 302 26.68 -7.20 -9.83
CA CYS A 302 27.59 -8.32 -9.57
C CYS A 302 26.91 -9.61 -9.08
N GLY A 303 25.59 -9.61 -8.90
CA GLY A 303 24.80 -10.78 -8.51
C GLY A 303 25.01 -11.26 -7.06
N LYS A 304 25.83 -10.58 -6.25
CA LYS A 304 26.07 -10.96 -4.85
C LYS A 304 24.92 -10.48 -3.96
N VAL A 305 24.64 -11.23 -2.89
CA VAL A 305 23.63 -10.87 -1.88
C VAL A 305 24.10 -9.65 -1.10
N VAL A 306 23.34 -8.55 -1.18
CA VAL A 306 23.61 -7.31 -0.42
C VAL A 306 22.79 -7.19 0.84
N ILE A 307 21.60 -7.80 0.89
CA ILE A 307 20.83 -7.97 2.12
C ILE A 307 20.25 -9.39 2.11
N ALA A 308 20.72 -10.24 3.02
CA ALA A 308 20.18 -11.58 3.19
C ALA A 308 18.97 -11.53 4.12
N ARG A 309 17.86 -12.17 3.73
CA ARG A 309 16.62 -12.24 4.52
C ARG A 309 16.14 -13.67 4.68
N ARG A 310 15.43 -13.90 5.77
CA ARG A 310 14.55 -15.06 5.95
C ARG A 310 13.24 -14.59 6.57
N GLY A 311 12.18 -14.59 5.79
CA GLY A 311 10.94 -13.90 6.14
C GLY A 311 11.19 -12.42 6.41
N PHE A 312 10.82 -11.93 7.59
CA PHE A 312 10.97 -10.52 7.97
C PHE A 312 12.25 -10.21 8.77
N THR A 313 13.18 -11.16 8.86
CA THR A 313 14.43 -10.99 9.61
C THR A 313 15.59 -10.79 8.64
N LEU A 314 16.40 -9.76 8.90
CA LEU A 314 17.68 -9.57 8.22
C LEU A 314 18.73 -10.51 8.84
N LEU A 315 19.43 -11.26 7.99
CA LEU A 315 20.49 -12.17 8.41
C LEU A 315 21.88 -11.55 8.21
N GLU A 316 22.08 -10.89 7.08
CA GLU A 316 23.36 -10.27 6.70
C GLU A 316 23.11 -8.99 5.92
N ILE A 317 23.97 -7.99 6.12
CA ILE A 317 23.94 -6.71 5.41
C ILE A 317 25.34 -6.48 4.83
N ASN A 318 25.44 -6.51 3.51
CA ASN A 318 26.64 -6.26 2.73
C ASN A 318 26.49 -4.94 1.94
N LEU A 319 26.05 -3.89 2.63
CA LEU A 319 25.92 -2.54 2.11
C LEU A 319 26.88 -1.59 2.85
N LYS A 320 27.40 -0.60 2.11
CA LYS A 320 28.13 0.54 2.66
C LYS A 320 27.56 1.82 2.07
N GLU A 321 26.94 2.67 2.89
CA GLU A 321 26.34 3.94 2.43
C GLU A 321 25.35 3.75 1.26
N GLY A 322 24.52 2.71 1.34
CA GLY A 322 23.56 2.34 0.28
C GLY A 322 24.18 1.77 -1.00
N LYS A 323 25.48 1.44 -1.01
CA LYS A 323 26.17 0.79 -2.13
C LYS A 323 26.52 -0.66 -1.80
N CYS A 324 26.58 -1.50 -2.82
CA CYS A 324 27.06 -2.87 -2.72
C CYS A 324 28.51 -2.89 -2.19
N ALA A 325 28.75 -3.60 -1.08
CA ALA A 325 30.09 -3.70 -0.47
C ALA A 325 31.12 -4.44 -1.35
N PHE A 326 30.70 -5.07 -2.45
CA PHE A 326 31.57 -5.88 -3.30
C PHE A 326 31.95 -5.23 -4.64
N CYS A 327 31.18 -4.26 -5.12
CA CYS A 327 31.39 -3.64 -6.43
C CYS A 327 30.99 -2.15 -6.50
N ASP A 328 30.65 -1.53 -5.37
CA ASP A 328 30.26 -0.12 -5.22
C ASP A 328 29.02 0.34 -6.01
N TYR A 329 28.29 -0.59 -6.64
CA TYR A 329 27.04 -0.28 -7.31
C TYR A 329 26.02 0.28 -6.31
N LYS A 330 25.44 1.45 -6.62
CA LYS A 330 24.40 2.08 -5.80
C LYS A 330 23.11 1.27 -5.85
N ILE A 331 22.72 0.69 -4.73
CA ILE A 331 21.45 -0.03 -4.61
C ILE A 331 20.34 1.02 -4.45
N ALA A 332 19.28 0.89 -5.24
CA ALA A 332 18.16 1.81 -5.17
C ALA A 332 17.35 1.55 -3.90
N GLY A 333 16.98 2.61 -3.19
CA GLY A 333 16.24 2.52 -1.92
C GLY A 333 16.70 3.56 -0.91
N ASP A 334 16.00 3.60 0.23
CA ASP A 334 16.42 4.31 1.43
C ASP A 334 16.96 3.29 2.45
N PHE A 335 18.28 3.31 2.64
CA PHE A 335 19.01 2.46 3.58
C PHE A 335 19.63 3.27 4.73
N SER A 336 19.07 4.46 5.02
CA SER A 336 19.68 5.39 5.99
C SER A 336 19.80 4.81 7.41
N ASN A 337 18.99 3.81 7.76
CA ASN A 337 19.01 3.15 9.07
C ASN A 337 20.08 2.06 9.21
N LEU A 338 20.77 1.70 8.12
CA LEU A 338 21.79 0.64 8.10
C LEU A 338 23.22 1.18 8.09
N ASN A 339 23.39 2.51 8.15
CA ASN A 339 24.70 3.17 8.10
C ASN A 339 25.27 3.45 9.49
#